data_AF-A0AAN0NHN1-F1
#
_entry.id   AF-A0AAN0NHN1-F1
#
_cell.length_a   1.000
_cell.length_b   1.000
_cell.length_c   1.000
_cell.angle_alpha   90.00
_cell.angle_beta   90.00
_cell.angle_gamma   90.00
#
_symmetry.space_group_name_H-M   'P 1'
#
loop_
_entity.id
_entity.type
_entity.pdbx_description
1 polymer ?
#
loop_
_entity_poly.entity_id
_entity_poly.type
_entity_poly.pdbx_seq_one_letter_code
_entity_poly.pdbx_strand_id
1 'polypeptide(L)'
;MTDLSIFLGMLLCAVIPFAVLTKLMRAGKSGAALTSVSIIGAVLVISLYASGRPFGVDPVFAMTVAMLAGVPALLGSATGAFLGWLLRRRDDRRI
;
A
#
# COMPACT_ATOMS: atom_id res chain seq x y z
N MET A 1 6.59 -13.40 21.18
CA MET A 1 6.18 -11.99 21.31
C MET A 1 6.54 -11.18 20.07
N THR A 2 7.73 -11.40 19.49
CA THR A 2 8.20 -10.81 18.23
C THR A 2 7.27 -11.08 17.03
N ASP A 3 6.72 -12.28 16.89
CA ASP A 3 5.82 -12.60 15.77
C ASP A 3 4.54 -11.76 15.80
N LEU A 4 4.00 -11.52 16.99
CA LEU A 4 2.82 -10.68 17.18
C LEU A 4 3.10 -9.24 16.70
N SER A 5 4.26 -8.67 17.03
CA SER A 5 4.64 -7.33 16.58
C SER A 5 4.85 -7.23 15.07
N ILE A 6 5.37 -8.29 14.45
CA ILE A 6 5.56 -8.38 12.99
C ILE A 6 4.19 -8.38 12.30
N PHE A 7 3.27 -9.24 12.75
CA PHE A 7 1.91 -9.28 12.22
C PHE A 7 1.18 -7.95 12.40
N LEU A 8 1.31 -7.32 13.57
CA LEU A 8 0.70 -6.02 13.83
C LEU A 8 1.25 -4.95 12.88
N GLY A 9 2.56 -4.96 12.64
CA GLY A 9 3.24 -4.06 11.71
C GLY A 9 2.71 -4.23 10.28
N MET A 10 2.64 -5.47 9.78
CA MET A 10 2.10 -5.76 8.43
C MET A 10 0.63 -5.33 8.32
N LEU A 11 -0.17 -5.60 9.35
CA LEU A 11 -1.58 -5.22 9.40
C LEU A 11 -1.75 -3.71 9.33
N LEU A 12 -1.03 -2.95 10.15
CA LEU A 12 -1.06 -1.49 10.11
C LEU A 12 -0.60 -0.95 8.76
N CYS A 13 0.45 -1.55 8.19
CA CYS A 13 0.97 -1.17 6.89
C CYS A 13 -0.03 -1.40 5.75
N ALA A 14 -0.94 -2.38 5.87
CA ALA A 14 -2.04 -2.59 4.93
C ALA A 14 -3.26 -1.70 5.21
N VAL A 15 -3.67 -1.59 6.48
CA VAL A 15 -4.91 -0.90 6.89
C VAL A 15 -4.82 0.61 6.69
N ILE A 16 -3.68 1.22 6.95
CA ILE A 16 -3.48 2.67 6.78
C ILE A 16 -3.70 3.09 5.31
N PRO A 17 -2.95 2.55 4.31
CA PRO A 17 -3.16 2.93 2.92
C PRO A 17 -4.54 2.50 2.42
N PHE A 18 -5.09 1.38 2.90
CA PHE A 18 -6.46 0.97 2.60
C PHE A 18 -7.48 2.05 3.00
N ALA A 19 -7.44 2.52 4.25
CA ALA A 19 -8.39 3.51 4.75
C ALA A 19 -8.24 4.86 4.04
N VAL A 20 -6.99 5.30 3.82
CA VAL A 20 -6.68 6.55 3.13
C VAL A 20 -7.21 6.52 1.69
N LEU A 21 -6.91 5.45 0.94
CA LEU A 21 -7.31 5.36 -0.47
C LEU A 21 -8.80 5.13 -0.66
N THR A 22 -9.44 4.38 0.23
CA THR A 22 -10.90 4.25 0.25
C THR A 22 -11.56 5.62 0.37
N LYS A 23 -11.09 6.46 1.32
CA LYS A 23 -11.61 7.82 1.49
C LYS A 23 -11.32 8.71 0.29
N LEU A 24 -10.11 8.66 -0.26
CA LEU A 24 -9.69 9.51 -1.38
C LEU A 24 -10.46 9.20 -2.67
N MET A 25 -10.60 7.90 -3.00
CA MET A 25 -11.38 7.46 -4.16
C MET A 25 -12.87 7.74 -3.98
N ARG A 26 -13.41 7.57 -2.76
CA ARG A 26 -14.80 7.92 -2.47
C ARG A 26 -15.07 9.42 -2.65
N ALA A 27 -14.13 10.27 -2.23
CA ALA A 27 -14.18 11.72 -2.45
C ALA A 27 -13.90 12.14 -3.92
N GLY A 28 -13.65 11.18 -4.80
CA GLY A 28 -13.40 11.40 -6.22
C GLY A 28 -12.04 11.98 -6.58
N LYS A 29 -11.09 12.01 -5.64
CA LYS A 29 -9.71 12.50 -5.82
C LYS A 29 -8.82 11.40 -6.42
N SER A 30 -9.19 10.89 -7.60
CA SER A 30 -8.49 9.76 -8.24
C SER A 30 -7.01 10.04 -8.52
N GLY A 31 -6.66 11.29 -8.87
CA GLY A 31 -5.26 11.68 -9.10
C GLY A 31 -4.37 11.48 -7.87
N ALA A 32 -4.81 11.96 -6.70
CA ALA A 32 -4.06 11.79 -5.46
C ALA A 32 -4.02 10.33 -4.99
N ALA A 33 -5.04 9.54 -5.34
CA ALA A 33 -5.07 8.13 -5.03
C ALA A 33 -4.04 7.36 -5.89
N LEU A 34 -3.97 7.66 -7.18
CA LEU A 34 -2.99 7.09 -8.11
C LEU A 34 -1.55 7.46 -7.73
N THR A 35 -1.28 8.70 -7.34
CA THR A 35 0.07 9.09 -6.90
C THR A 35 0.48 8.35 -5.63
N SER A 36 -0.43 8.20 -4.66
CA SER A 36 -0.16 7.45 -3.43
C SER A 36 0.18 5.98 -3.71
N VAL A 37 -0.61 5.32 -4.57
CA VAL A 37 -0.33 3.93 -5.01
C VAL A 37 1.00 3.84 -5.77
N SER A 38 1.29 4.82 -6.62
CA SER A 38 2.54 4.88 -7.38
C SER A 38 3.77 5.01 -6.49
N ILE A 39 3.71 5.83 -5.44
CA ILE A 39 4.80 5.97 -4.45
C ILE A 39 5.03 4.65 -3.72
N ILE A 40 3.96 3.99 -3.24
CA ILE A 40 4.05 2.69 -2.57
C ILE A 40 4.67 1.64 -3.51
N GLY A 41 4.22 1.60 -4.77
CA GLY A 41 4.77 0.72 -5.80
C GLY A 41 6.24 1.00 -6.10
N ALA A 42 6.64 2.26 -6.19
CA ALA A 42 8.03 2.65 -6.42
C ALA A 42 8.95 2.17 -5.28
N VAL A 43 8.54 2.36 -4.02
CA VAL A 43 9.28 1.88 -2.86
C VAL A 43 9.45 0.35 -2.89
N LEU A 44 8.39 -0.38 -3.24
CA LEU A 44 8.45 -1.83 -3.39
C LEU A 44 9.45 -2.26 -4.49
N VAL A 45 9.37 -1.66 -5.68
CA VAL A 45 10.24 -2.00 -6.81
C VAL A 45 11.70 -1.68 -6.50
N ILE A 46 11.98 -0.52 -5.89
CA ILE A 46 13.34 -0.14 -5.47
C ILE A 46 13.88 -1.15 -4.45
N SER A 47 13.06 -1.56 -3.48
CA SER A 47 13.46 -2.54 -2.46
C SER A 47 13.75 -3.92 -3.07
N LEU A 48 12.93 -4.36 -4.03
CA LEU A 48 13.16 -5.61 -4.75
C LEU A 48 14.40 -5.55 -5.65
N TYR A 49 14.69 -4.40 -6.25
CA TYR A 49 15.90 -4.23 -7.04
C TYR A 49 17.16 -4.25 -6.16
N ALA A 50 17.11 -3.57 -5.01
CA ALA A 50 18.21 -3.53 -4.04
C ALA A 50 18.52 -4.90 -3.42
N SER A 51 17.56 -5.83 -3.37
CA SER A 51 17.83 -7.21 -2.93
C SER A 51 18.61 -8.04 -3.95
N GLY A 52 18.47 -7.74 -5.25
CA GLY A 52 19.20 -8.42 -6.33
C GLY A 52 20.57 -7.81 -6.64
N ARG A 53 20.75 -6.51 -6.38
CA ARG A 53 22.05 -5.82 -6.49
C ARG A 53 22.25 -4.92 -5.27
N PRO A 54 23.27 -5.18 -4.43
CA PRO A 54 23.50 -4.37 -3.24
C PRO A 54 23.88 -2.93 -3.64
N PHE A 55 22.97 -1.99 -3.42
CA PHE A 55 23.14 -0.55 -3.67
C PHE A 55 23.15 0.20 -2.34
N GLY A 56 24.25 0.10 -1.58
CA GLY A 56 24.41 0.79 -0.30
C GLY A 56 23.45 0.36 0.83
N VAL A 57 22.60 -0.64 0.57
CA VAL A 57 21.64 -1.24 1.50
C VAL A 57 21.84 -2.75 1.50
N ASP A 58 21.77 -3.36 2.67
CA ASP A 58 21.90 -4.81 2.81
C ASP A 58 20.75 -5.53 2.07
N PRO A 59 21.03 -6.52 1.22
CA PRO A 59 20.01 -7.24 0.45
C PRO A 59 18.92 -7.87 1.31
N VAL A 60 19.29 -8.40 2.49
CA VAL A 60 18.33 -9.02 3.42
C VAL A 60 17.41 -7.96 4.00
N PHE A 61 17.95 -6.79 4.35
CA PHE A 61 17.15 -5.66 4.82
C PHE A 61 16.19 -5.15 3.74
N ALA A 62 16.66 -5.00 2.50
CA ALA A 62 15.82 -4.58 1.38
C ALA A 62 14.66 -5.58 1.13
N MET A 63 14.95 -6.87 1.16
CA MET A 63 13.93 -7.93 1.05
C MET A 63 12.93 -7.88 2.21
N THR A 64 13.41 -7.63 3.43
CA THR A 64 12.60 -7.49 4.64
C THR A 64 11.60 -6.35 4.47
N VAL A 65 12.04 -5.16 4.03
CA VAL A 65 11.17 -4.00 3.79
C VAL A 65 10.13 -4.29 2.69
N ALA A 66 10.57 -4.92 1.60
CA ALA A 66 9.67 -5.27 0.49
C ALA A 66 8.52 -6.19 0.97
N MET A 67 8.84 -7.21 1.75
CA MET A 67 7.86 -8.20 2.23
C MET A 67 6.99 -7.69 3.38
N LEU A 68 7.56 -6.95 4.33
CA LEU A 68 6.86 -6.51 5.55
C LEU A 68 6.04 -5.23 5.38
N ALA A 69 6.50 -4.32 4.52
CA ALA A 69 5.85 -3.03 4.31
C ALA A 69 5.30 -2.90 2.89
N GLY A 70 6.12 -3.19 1.87
CA GLY A 70 5.75 -2.98 0.48
C GLY A 70 4.55 -3.80 0.03
N VAL A 71 4.60 -5.12 0.21
CA VAL A 71 3.51 -6.02 -0.22
C VAL A 71 2.19 -5.73 0.51
N PRO A 72 2.14 -5.64 1.86
CA PRO A 72 0.89 -5.36 2.56
C PRO A 72 0.32 -3.98 2.21
N ALA A 73 1.17 -2.96 2.08
CA ALA A 73 0.72 -1.62 1.69
C ALA A 73 0.16 -1.59 0.26
N LEU A 74 0.75 -2.35 -0.67
CA LEU A 74 0.28 -2.42 -2.05
C LEU A 74 -1.07 -3.16 -2.14
N LEU A 75 -1.23 -4.27 -1.42
CA LEU A 75 -2.51 -4.98 -1.35
C LEU A 75 -3.61 -4.14 -0.67
N GLY A 76 -3.28 -3.47 0.44
CA GLY A 76 -4.19 -2.56 1.13
C GLY A 76 -4.59 -1.36 0.26
N SER A 77 -3.63 -0.79 -0.47
CA SER A 77 -3.88 0.36 -1.34
C SER A 77 -4.78 0.01 -2.53
N ALA A 78 -4.53 -1.13 -3.21
CA ALA A 78 -5.34 -1.59 -4.33
C ALA A 78 -6.77 -1.93 -3.90
N THR A 79 -6.94 -2.68 -2.80
CA THR A 79 -8.26 -3.04 -2.28
C THR A 79 -9.03 -1.82 -1.77
N GLY A 80 -8.36 -0.88 -1.10
CA GLY A 80 -8.97 0.35 -0.62
C GLY A 80 -9.41 1.27 -1.75
N ALA A 81 -8.58 1.44 -2.78
CA ALA A 81 -8.94 2.20 -3.96
C ALA A 81 -10.17 1.60 -4.67
N PHE A 82 -10.21 0.26 -4.81
CA PHE A 82 -11.33 -0.44 -5.43
C PHE A 82 -12.63 -0.28 -4.62
N LEU A 83 -12.56 -0.45 -3.30
CA LEU A 83 -13.72 -0.24 -2.42
C LEU A 83 -14.21 1.20 -2.47
N GLY A 84 -13.31 2.19 -2.40
CA GLY A 84 -13.67 3.61 -2.48
C GLY A 84 -14.38 3.95 -3.78
N TRP A 85 -13.96 3.34 -4.88
CA TRP A 85 -14.61 3.49 -6.18
C TRP A 85 -16.00 2.83 -6.24
N LEU A 86 -16.16 1.62 -5.66
CA LEU A 86 -17.47 0.97 -5.57
C LEU A 86 -18.45 1.79 -4.72
N LEU A 87 -17.99 2.33 -3.59
CA LEU A 87 -18.79 3.18 -2.72
C LEU A 87 -19.21 4.47 -3.44
N ARG A 88 -18.29 5.11 -4.15
CA ARG A 88 -18.61 6.29 -4.98
C ARG A 88 -19.68 5.97 -6.01
N ARG A 89 -19.54 4.88 -6.76
CA ARG A 89 -20.55 4.44 -7.74
C ARG A 89 -21.92 4.17 -7.12
N ARG A 90 -21.95 3.69 -5.88
CA ARG A 90 -23.20 3.47 -5.14
C ARG A 90 -23.83 4.80 -4.71
N ASP A 91 -23.01 5.74 -4.24
CA ASP A 91 -23.44 7.07 -3.84
C ASP A 91 -23.99 7.84 -5.06
N ASP A 92 -23.30 7.78 -6.21
CA ASP A 92 -23.72 8.40 -7.47
C ASP A 92 -25.03 7.83 -8.03
N ARG A 93 -25.36 6.55 -7.75
CA ARG A 93 -26.64 5.92 -8.17
C ARG A 93 -27.83 6.25 -7.28
N ARG A 94 -27.60 6.84 -6.09
CA ARG A 94 -28.65 7.21 -5.15
C ARG A 94 -29.20 8.62 -5.39
N ILE A 95 -28.51 9.41 -6.19
CA ILE A 95 -28.89 10.77 -6.61
C ILE A 95 -29.63 10.66 -7.94
#